data_AF-A0A2V7WTG3-F1
#
_entry.id   AF-A0A2V7WTG3-F1
#
_cell.length_a   1.000
_cell.length_b   1.000
_cell.length_c   1.000
_cell.angle_alpha   90.00
_cell.angle_beta   90.00
_cell.angle_gamma   90.00
#
_symmetry.space_group_name_H-M   'P 1'
#
loop_
_entity.id
_entity.type
_entity.pdbx_description
1 polymer ?
#
loop_
_entity_poly.entity_id
_entity_poly.type
_entity_poly.pdbx_seq_one_letter_code
_entity_poly.pdbx_strand_id
1 'polypeptide(L)'
;TLYVSDLKAGKTYAYDIQKDGSLAGKRLHCALGSDGMTLDEEGNLYLTGKGVHVFDKTGKEVQAFDVPEEWTANVSFGGKDHRTLFITASKGLYAVRLRVKGANPAK
;
A
#
# COMPACT_ATOMS: atom_id res chain seq x y z
N THR A 1 1.13 7.04 11.91
CA THR A 1 1.75 5.70 11.84
C THR A 1 2.66 5.64 10.66
N LEU A 2 3.87 5.10 10.82
CA LEU A 2 4.72 4.73 9.70
C LEU A 2 4.52 3.23 9.43
N TYR A 3 4.27 2.88 8.16
CA TYR A 3 4.27 1.50 7.71
C TYR A 3 5.60 1.18 7.04
N VAL A 4 6.16 0.01 7.36
CA VAL A 4 7.42 -0.47 6.78
C VAL A 4 7.21 -1.92 6.37
N SER A 5 7.38 -2.20 5.08
CA SER A 5 7.32 -3.55 4.55
C SER A 5 8.72 -4.17 4.47
N ASP A 6 8.80 -5.43 4.87
CA ASP A 6 9.93 -6.30 4.60
C ASP A 6 9.48 -7.43 3.67
N LEU A 7 9.83 -7.27 2.39
CA LEU A 7 9.46 -8.23 1.36
C LEU A 7 10.02 -9.63 1.63
N LYS A 8 11.27 -9.73 2.09
CA LYS A 8 11.94 -11.03 2.34
C LYS A 8 11.37 -11.73 3.56
N ALA A 9 11.00 -10.98 4.59
CA ALA A 9 10.36 -11.54 5.78
C ALA A 9 8.86 -11.87 5.57
N GLY A 10 8.26 -11.44 4.45
CA GLY A 10 6.83 -11.60 4.19
C GLY A 10 5.96 -10.86 5.20
N LYS A 11 6.40 -9.69 5.68
CA LYS A 11 5.75 -8.96 6.77
C LYS A 11 5.73 -7.47 6.52
N THR A 12 4.64 -6.83 6.91
CA THR A 12 4.53 -5.38 7.00
C THR A 12 4.27 -4.97 8.45
N TYR A 13 5.06 -4.02 8.94
CA TYR A 13 5.03 -3.53 10.31
C TYR A 13 4.49 -2.11 10.37
N ALA A 14 3.92 -1.76 11.51
CA ALA A 14 3.53 -0.41 11.87
C ALA A 14 4.38 0.11 13.03
N TYR A 15 4.68 1.41 13.00
CA TYR A 15 5.43 2.13 14.00
C TYR A 15 4.71 3.43 14.37
N ASP A 16 4.82 3.80 15.63
CA ASP A 16 4.37 5.09 16.12
C ASP A 16 5.52 6.09 15.97
N ILE A 17 5.22 7.23 15.33
CA ILE A 17 6.18 8.31 15.12
C ILE A 17 6.09 9.23 16.34
N GLN A 18 7.18 9.36 17.08
CA GLN A 18 7.27 10.22 18.26
C GLN A 18 7.44 11.69 17.86
N LYS A 19 7.28 12.61 18.82
CA LYS A 19 7.38 14.06 18.58
C LYS A 19 8.76 14.49 18.06
N ASP A 20 9.81 13.76 18.41
CA ASP A 20 11.19 13.98 17.96
C ASP A 20 11.51 13.26 16.63
N GLY A 21 10.52 12.59 16.02
CA GLY A 21 10.68 11.82 14.80
C GLY A 21 11.21 10.39 15.00
N SER A 22 11.57 10.00 16.22
CA SER A 22 11.96 8.61 16.51
C SER A 22 10.78 7.65 16.34
N LEU A 23 11.09 6.37 16.09
CA LEU A 23 10.09 5.33 15.88
C LEU A 23 10.02 4.41 17.10
N ALA A 24 8.80 4.18 17.59
CA ALA A 24 8.53 3.25 18.68
C ALA A 24 7.36 2.33 18.34
N GLY A 25 7.07 1.37 19.22
CA GLY A 25 5.86 0.55 19.12
C GLY A 25 5.80 -0.34 17.86
N LYS A 26 6.94 -0.93 17.47
CA LYS A 26 6.99 -1.88 16.35
C LYS A 26 5.96 -2.99 16.59
N ARG A 27 5.00 -3.10 15.68
CA ARG A 27 3.98 -4.15 15.69
C ARG A 27 3.78 -4.71 14.30
N LEU A 28 3.47 -6.00 14.22
CA LEU A 28 3.07 -6.60 12.95
C LEU A 28 1.72 -6.01 12.56
N HIS A 29 1.63 -5.47 11.33
CA HIS A 29 0.37 -5.00 10.78
C HIS A 29 -0.29 -6.12 9.98
N CYS A 30 0.42 -6.73 9.04
CA CYS A 30 -0.04 -7.92 8.33
C CYS A 30 1.12 -8.84 7.94
N ALA A 31 0.80 -10.12 7.72
CA ALA A 31 1.73 -11.16 7.29
C ALA A 31 1.88 -11.19 5.76
N LEU A 32 2.08 -10.00 5.16
CA LEU A 32 2.41 -9.84 3.75
C LEU A 32 3.59 -8.87 3.61
N GLY A 33 4.58 -9.30 2.83
CA GLY A 33 5.68 -8.45 2.38
C GLY A 33 5.33 -7.81 1.04
N SER A 34 5.88 -6.63 0.82
CA SER A 34 5.54 -5.73 -0.28
C SER A 34 6.80 -5.03 -0.79
N ASP A 35 6.82 -4.72 -2.09
CA ASP A 35 7.85 -3.90 -2.72
C ASP A 35 7.49 -2.41 -2.54
N GLY A 36 6.51 -1.91 -3.29
CA GLY A 36 5.91 -0.60 -3.10
C GLY A 36 4.64 -0.63 -2.25
N MET A 37 4.19 0.52 -1.78
CA MET A 37 2.91 0.64 -1.05
C MET A 37 2.33 2.05 -1.10
N THR A 38 1.03 2.17 -0.85
CA THR A 38 0.38 3.48 -0.66
C THR A 38 -0.82 3.36 0.29
N LEU A 39 -1.40 4.51 0.67
CA LEU A 39 -2.58 4.61 1.54
C LEU A 39 -3.71 5.37 0.85
N ASP A 40 -4.96 5.03 1.17
CA ASP A 40 -6.13 5.85 0.85
C ASP A 40 -6.58 6.74 2.02
N GLU A 41 -7.53 7.65 1.76
CA GLU A 41 -8.08 8.59 2.74
C GLU A 41 -8.84 7.90 3.89
N GLU A 42 -9.26 6.65 3.69
CA GLU A 42 -9.89 5.83 4.71
C GLU A 42 -8.85 5.12 5.58
N GLY A 43 -7.56 5.16 5.21
CA GLY A 43 -6.45 4.54 5.92
C GLY A 43 -6.23 3.07 5.59
N ASN A 44 -6.72 2.60 4.44
CA ASN A 44 -6.39 1.27 3.94
C ASN A 44 -5.01 1.30 3.26
N LEU A 45 -4.22 0.26 3.48
CA LEU A 45 -2.86 0.07 2.99
C LEU A 45 -2.85 -0.86 1.78
N TYR A 46 -2.33 -0.38 0.66
CA TYR A 46 -2.20 -1.09 -0.60
C TYR A 46 -0.78 -1.62 -0.71
N LEU A 47 -0.62 -2.93 -0.79
CA LEU A 47 0.65 -3.65 -0.88
C LEU A 47 0.78 -4.34 -2.24
N THR A 48 1.97 -4.31 -2.83
CA THR A 48 2.30 -4.89 -4.13
C THR A 48 2.95 -6.27 -3.99
N GLY A 49 3.00 -7.02 -5.09
CA GLY A 49 3.46 -8.40 -5.15
C GLY A 49 2.79 -9.13 -6.31
N LYS A 50 2.13 -10.26 -6.05
CA LYS A 50 1.26 -10.92 -7.05
C LYS A 50 -0.10 -10.22 -7.10
N GLY A 51 -0.19 -9.15 -7.88
CA GLY A 51 -1.35 -8.25 -7.88
C GLY A 51 -1.22 -7.16 -6.81
N VAL A 52 -2.32 -6.62 -6.31
CA VAL A 52 -2.32 -5.60 -5.24
C VAL A 52 -3.28 -6.01 -4.12
N HIS A 53 -2.79 -6.11 -2.89
CA HIS A 53 -3.57 -6.49 -1.72
C HIS A 53 -3.86 -5.27 -0.84
N VAL A 54 -5.09 -5.17 -0.33
CA VAL A 54 -5.56 -4.04 0.45
C VAL A 54 -5.88 -4.48 1.86
N PHE A 55 -5.24 -3.84 2.84
CA PHE A 55 -5.44 -4.09 4.27
C PHE A 55 -6.09 -2.89 4.93
N ASP A 56 -7.06 -3.12 5.81
CA ASP A 56 -7.64 -2.05 6.62
C ASP A 56 -6.69 -1.62 7.76
N LYS A 57 -7.09 -0.59 8.53
CA LYS A 57 -6.29 -0.08 9.67
C LYS A 57 -5.95 -1.12 10.74
N THR A 58 -6.72 -2.21 10.81
CA THR A 58 -6.51 -3.30 11.77
C THR A 58 -5.50 -4.33 11.26
N GLY A 59 -5.14 -4.28 9.98
CA GLY A 59 -4.25 -5.24 9.33
C GLY A 59 -4.97 -6.44 8.74
N LYS A 60 -6.30 -6.36 8.60
CA LYS A 60 -7.11 -7.39 7.94
C LYS A 60 -7.15 -7.09 6.44
N GLU A 61 -6.90 -8.11 5.62
CA GLU A 61 -7.08 -7.99 4.17
C GLU A 61 -8.57 -7.84 3.85
N VAL A 62 -8.91 -6.79 3.10
CA VAL A 62 -10.30 -6.44 2.74
C VAL A 62 -10.57 -6.56 1.25
N GLN A 63 -9.52 -6.52 0.42
CA GLN A 63 -9.63 -6.61 -1.03
C GLN A 63 -8.30 -7.05 -1.66
N ALA A 64 -8.38 -7.70 -2.83
CA ALA A 64 -7.23 -7.94 -3.71
C ALA A 64 -7.60 -7.56 -5.15
N PHE A 65 -6.63 -7.08 -5.91
CA PHE A 65 -6.73 -6.79 -7.33
C PHE A 65 -5.83 -7.73 -8.10
N ASP A 66 -6.43 -8.53 -8.98
CA ASP A 66 -5.67 -9.30 -9.96
C ASP A 66 -5.10 -8.35 -11.02
N VAL A 67 -3.80 -8.47 -11.27
CA VAL A 67 -3.09 -7.78 -12.35
C VAL A 67 -2.51 -8.87 -13.24
N PRO A 68 -2.71 -8.83 -14.57
CA PRO A 68 -2.32 -9.91 -15.48
C PRO A 68 -0.81 -9.91 -15.77
N GLU A 69 0.00 -9.89 -14.72
CA GLU A 69 1.47 -9.88 -14.73
C GLU A 69 1.99 -10.67 -13.52
N GLU A 70 3.21 -11.21 -13.62
CA GLU A 70 3.82 -12.01 -12.55
C GLU A 70 4.09 -11.21 -11.27
N TRP A 71 4.39 -9.91 -11.40
CA TRP A 71 4.77 -9.05 -10.27
C TRP A 71 4.34 -7.60 -10.46
N THR A 72 3.85 -6.97 -9.39
CA THR A 72 3.65 -5.53 -9.26
C THR A 72 4.73 -4.96 -8.32
N ALA A 73 5.46 -3.96 -8.80
CA ALA A 73 6.58 -3.39 -8.07
C ALA A 73 6.17 -2.16 -7.25
N ASN A 74 5.22 -1.36 -7.75
CA ASN A 74 4.81 -0.14 -7.05
C ASN A 74 3.36 0.27 -7.38
N VAL A 75 2.79 1.10 -6.50
CA VAL A 75 1.46 1.67 -6.64
C VAL A 75 1.42 3.12 -6.15
N SER A 76 0.63 3.95 -6.83
CA SER A 76 0.34 5.31 -6.36
C SER A 76 -1.04 5.75 -6.79
N PHE A 77 -1.71 6.51 -5.92
CA PHE A 77 -2.89 7.26 -6.31
C PHE A 77 -2.51 8.46 -7.17
N GLY A 78 -3.40 8.86 -8.06
CA GLY A 78 -3.24 9.97 -8.99
C GLY A 78 -4.50 10.24 -9.79
N GLY A 79 -4.34 10.94 -10.93
CA GLY A 79 -5.45 11.43 -11.73
C GLY A 79 -6.05 12.73 -11.17
N LYS A 80 -6.89 13.40 -11.96
CA LYS A 80 -7.41 14.76 -11.66
C LYS A 80 -8.14 14.86 -10.31
N ASP A 81 -8.77 13.78 -9.88
CA ASP A 81 -9.52 13.71 -8.62
C ASP A 81 -8.85 12.83 -7.56
N HIS A 82 -7.62 12.39 -7.81
CA HIS A 82 -6.82 11.54 -6.92
C HIS A 82 -7.47 10.18 -6.60
N ARG A 83 -8.35 9.68 -7.49
CA ARG A 83 -9.09 8.40 -7.35
C ARG A 83 -8.59 7.28 -8.26
N THR A 84 -7.55 7.50 -9.05
CA THR A 84 -6.98 6.46 -9.90
C THR A 84 -5.75 5.87 -9.23
N LEU A 85 -5.77 4.56 -8.96
CA LEU A 85 -4.61 3.81 -8.49
C LEU A 85 -3.83 3.34 -9.73
N PHE A 86 -2.64 3.89 -9.94
CA PHE A 86 -1.68 3.44 -10.92
C PHE A 86 -0.81 2.34 -10.34
N ILE A 87 -0.50 1.33 -11.15
CA ILE A 87 0.21 0.11 -10.75
C ILE A 87 1.32 -0.15 -11.77
N THR A 88 2.58 -0.09 -11.33
CA THR A 88 3.70 -0.57 -12.16
C THR A 88 3.86 -2.07 -11.95
N ALA A 89 3.83 -2.81 -13.06
CA ALA A 89 3.98 -4.25 -13.09
C ALA A 89 5.11 -4.66 -14.03
N SER A 90 5.48 -5.94 -14.01
CA SER A 90 6.67 -6.48 -14.68
C SER A 90 6.88 -5.93 -16.10
N LYS A 91 5.84 -5.90 -16.93
CA LYS A 91 5.93 -5.49 -18.34
C LYS A 91 5.00 -4.32 -18.70
N GLY A 92 4.27 -3.76 -17.73
CA GLY A 92 3.18 -2.83 -18.04
C GLY A 92 2.84 -1.86 -16.91
N LEU A 93 2.08 -0.83 -17.28
CA LEU A 93 1.47 0.13 -16.38
C LEU A 93 -0.05 -0.06 -16.44
N TYR A 94 -0.66 -0.30 -15.29
CA TYR A 94 -2.10 -0.49 -15.15
C TYR A 94 -2.70 0.65 -14.33
N ALA A 95 -4.00 0.87 -14.50
CA ALA A 95 -4.73 1.88 -13.75
C ALA A 95 -6.13 1.35 -13.41
N VAL A 96 -6.55 1.53 -12.16
CA VAL A 96 -7.92 1.24 -11.74
C VAL A 96 -8.50 2.46 -11.04
N ARG A 97 -9.76 2.80 -11.35
CA ARG A 97 -10.46 3.91 -10.70
C ARG A 97 -11.20 3.39 -9.47
N LEU A 98 -10.92 3.99 -8.32
CA LEU A 98 -11.47 3.60 -7.02
C LEU A 98 -12.54 4.59 -6.53
N ARG A 99 -13.30 4.16 -5.53
CA ARG A 99 -14.35 4.97 -4.86
C ARG A 99 -13.80 5.87 -3.77
N VAL A 100 -12.55 5.69 -3.38
CA VAL A 100 -11.80 6.45 -2.37
C VAL A 100 -10.70 7.26 -3.05
N LYS A 101 -10.24 8.33 -2.40
CA LYS A 101 -9.05 9.09 -2.82
C LYS A 101 -7.80 8.55 -2.13
N GLY A 102 -6.64 8.78 -2.71
CA GLY A 102 -5.37 8.56 -2.00
C GLY A 102 -5.20 9.50 -0.80
N ALA A 103 -4.51 9.03 0.25
CA ALA A 103 -4.36 9.73 1.54
C ALA A 103 -3.63 11.08 1.45
N ASN A 104 -2.73 11.23 0.48
CA ASN A 104 -1.93 12.43 0.31
C ASN A 104 -2.06 12.98 -1.12
N PRO A 105 -2.90 14.00 -1.36
CA PRO A 105 -3.05 14.62 -2.67
C PRO A 105 -1.84 15.50 -3.07
N ALA A 106 -0.87 15.71 -2.18
CA ALA A 106 0.35 16.48 -2.43
C ALA A 106 1.57 15.61 -2.81
N LYS A 107 1.36 14.30 -3.05
CA LYS A 107 2.33 13.48 -3.78
C LYS A 107 2.32 13.83 -5.27
#